data_AF-A0A8J2VXK3-F1
#
_entry.id   AF-A0A8J2VXK3-F1
#
_cell.length_a   1.000
_cell.length_b   1.000
_cell.length_c   1.000
_cell.angle_alpha   90.00
_cell.angle_beta   90.00
_cell.angle_gamma   90.00
#
_symmetry.space_group_name_H-M   'P 1'
#
loop_
_entity.id
_entity.type
_entity.pdbx_description
1 polymer ?
#
loop_
_entity_poly.entity_id
_entity_poly.type
_entity_poly.pdbx_seq_one_letter_code
_entity_poly.pdbx_strand_id
1 'polypeptide(L)'
;MGRREEPAWTKGTVGLTVARERGDVGRKFQNRLTVTRSMIERLGLEKELHGHMGCVNCLEWNVDGSILASASDDLHVILWDPYRYKQISNISTGHTGNIFSVKFLSRDSLATCAADSSVRVRSLSTGASLLECGCHCGRVKRLASVPDGTDVFWSAGEDGLVLQHDLRTPHRCNSDSANVLVNLLNHLGKYAEAKCLAVNPRRPYQLAVGANDFYVRLYDTRMIKLAKLQEIPSGSAPSGLMWERQNVRCSRAGHGDPDENIPREAVQYYAPGHLSMELNENTFPKKATTYVAFSHDGNELLVNLGSEQVYLFDINSARRPVLVESFIIQHNHSRREEASHETVQPTETSGENGTIDQQVILPEKIQHLKAVANELVNSGSFCMAVETYNMAIHAYPNCALLYSNRAAALMRRGWSGDTYAAIRDCYQAIKLDPGHVKSHFRLAKGLMDLKRAREANECLLYFKDKFPKHASSHAVFLLQKDIKVALKTMERDEGDEDSQAGSPLERQLRMSSLDYSSRFLGHCNTTTDIKEANFLGPDAGFVAAGRRQYVHLVPSHG
;
A
#
# COMPACT_ATOMS: atom_id res chain seq x y z
N MET A 1 -72.26 -22.64 -3.45
CA MET A 1 -71.52 -22.90 -4.70
C MET A 1 -70.96 -21.59 -5.22
N GLY A 2 -69.67 -21.53 -5.55
CA GLY A 2 -69.08 -20.38 -6.26
C GLY A 2 -67.68 -19.99 -5.81
N ARG A 3 -66.69 -20.73 -6.31
CA ARG A 3 -65.28 -20.41 -6.62
C ARG A 3 -64.46 -19.51 -5.68
N ARG A 4 -63.48 -20.14 -5.03
CA ARG A 4 -62.16 -19.53 -4.75
C ARG A 4 -61.28 -19.70 -5.97
N GLU A 5 -60.71 -18.62 -6.47
CA GLU A 5 -59.58 -18.64 -7.42
C GLU A 5 -58.28 -18.92 -6.65
N GLU A 6 -57.42 -19.78 -7.20
CA GLU A 6 -56.08 -20.03 -6.67
C GLU A 6 -55.04 -19.05 -7.26
N PRO A 7 -53.96 -18.72 -6.53
CA PRO A 7 -53.00 -17.70 -6.93
C PRO A 7 -51.98 -18.17 -7.97
N ALA A 8 -51.48 -17.20 -8.74
CA ALA A 8 -50.71 -17.32 -9.99
C ALA A 8 -49.26 -17.89 -9.89
N TRP A 9 -48.93 -18.77 -8.94
CA TRP A 9 -47.60 -19.40 -8.86
C TRP A 9 -47.53 -20.78 -9.55
N THR A 10 -48.61 -21.24 -10.18
CA THR A 10 -48.72 -22.58 -10.80
C THR A 10 -48.29 -22.66 -12.27
N LYS A 11 -47.57 -21.66 -12.82
CA LYS A 11 -47.00 -21.78 -14.18
C LYS A 11 -45.54 -21.30 -14.22
N GLY A 12 -44.61 -22.25 -14.31
CA GLY A 12 -43.26 -21.94 -14.77
C GLY A 12 -42.09 -22.81 -14.32
N THR A 13 -42.26 -24.10 -14.01
CA THR A 13 -41.13 -25.02 -13.76
C THR A 13 -41.17 -26.20 -14.73
N VAL A 14 -40.91 -25.95 -16.01
CA VAL A 14 -40.54 -27.02 -16.95
C VAL A 14 -39.45 -26.46 -17.87
N GLY A 15 -38.22 -26.88 -17.62
CA GLY A 15 -37.05 -26.46 -18.40
C GLY A 15 -35.69 -26.75 -17.76
N LEU A 16 -35.63 -27.37 -16.58
CA LEU A 16 -34.37 -27.67 -15.86
C LEU A 16 -33.91 -29.13 -15.94
N THR A 17 -34.48 -29.95 -16.82
CA THR A 17 -34.11 -31.38 -16.96
C THR A 17 -33.72 -31.81 -18.37
N VAL A 18 -33.63 -30.90 -19.35
CA VAL A 18 -33.20 -31.21 -20.74
C VAL A 18 -32.07 -30.29 -21.22
N ALA A 19 -31.20 -29.85 -20.31
CA ALA A 19 -29.95 -29.16 -20.65
C ALA A 19 -28.72 -29.90 -20.08
N ARG A 20 -28.83 -31.23 -19.99
CA ARG A 20 -27.76 -32.13 -19.56
C ARG A 20 -26.98 -32.73 -20.74
N GLU A 21 -27.26 -32.30 -21.96
CA GLU A 21 -26.58 -32.75 -23.16
C GLU A 21 -26.29 -31.56 -24.08
N ARG A 22 -25.07 -31.54 -24.62
CA ARG A 22 -24.49 -30.55 -25.56
C ARG A 22 -23.79 -29.35 -24.90
N GLY A 23 -22.54 -29.57 -24.49
CA GLY A 23 -21.38 -29.12 -25.29
C GLY A 23 -21.20 -27.64 -25.64
N ASP A 24 -21.95 -26.70 -25.03
CA ASP A 24 -21.88 -25.27 -25.39
C ASP A 24 -21.30 -24.39 -24.26
N VAL A 25 -20.42 -24.99 -23.46
CA VAL A 25 -19.74 -24.41 -22.28
C VAL A 25 -18.79 -23.25 -22.65
N GLY A 26 -18.48 -23.04 -23.93
CA GLY A 26 -17.50 -22.04 -24.37
C GLY A 26 -18.02 -20.60 -24.51
N ARG A 27 -19.26 -20.36 -24.95
CA ARG A 27 -19.68 -19.02 -25.42
C ARG A 27 -20.53 -18.18 -24.47
N LYS A 28 -21.16 -18.78 -23.44
CA LYS A 28 -21.83 -18.00 -22.36
C LYS A 28 -20.91 -17.68 -21.18
N PHE A 29 -19.74 -18.31 -21.11
CA PHE A 29 -18.79 -18.21 -19.99
C PHE A 29 -17.89 -16.96 -20.07
N GLN A 30 -17.69 -16.39 -21.26
CA GLN A 30 -16.88 -15.16 -21.44
C GLN A 30 -17.63 -13.85 -21.12
N ASN A 31 -18.96 -13.85 -21.04
CA ASN A 31 -19.74 -12.62 -20.80
C ASN A 31 -20.02 -12.32 -19.31
N ARG A 32 -19.33 -12.97 -18.35
CA ARG A 32 -19.62 -12.85 -16.91
C ARG A 32 -18.47 -12.33 -16.02
N LEU A 33 -17.34 -11.91 -16.60
CA LEU A 33 -16.18 -11.48 -15.82
C LEU A 33 -16.07 -9.96 -15.58
N THR A 34 -16.99 -9.13 -16.06
CA THR A 34 -16.95 -7.71 -15.70
C THR A 34 -17.56 -7.51 -14.31
N VAL A 35 -16.71 -7.29 -13.32
CA VAL A 35 -17.14 -6.76 -12.02
C VAL A 35 -17.66 -5.35 -12.27
N THR A 36 -18.98 -5.16 -12.20
CA THR A 36 -19.63 -3.85 -12.39
C THR A 36 -19.98 -3.25 -11.04
N ARG A 37 -20.09 -1.92 -10.96
CA ARG A 37 -20.55 -1.22 -9.75
C ARG A 37 -21.87 -1.79 -9.22
N SER A 38 -22.84 -2.07 -10.10
CA SER A 38 -24.12 -2.68 -9.72
C SER A 38 -23.98 -4.11 -9.19
N MET A 39 -22.98 -4.87 -9.63
CA MET A 39 -22.66 -6.18 -9.04
C MET A 39 -22.07 -5.99 -7.64
N ILE A 40 -21.12 -5.07 -7.49
CA ILE A 40 -20.50 -4.73 -6.19
C ILE A 40 -21.54 -4.29 -5.17
N GLU A 41 -22.47 -3.42 -5.55
CA GLU A 41 -23.54 -2.92 -4.68
C GLU A 41 -24.54 -4.00 -4.25
N ARG A 42 -24.56 -5.14 -4.95
CA ARG A 42 -25.39 -6.31 -4.60
C ARG A 42 -24.62 -7.42 -3.91
N LEU A 43 -23.32 -7.27 -3.68
CA LEU A 43 -22.55 -8.25 -2.93
C LEU A 43 -23.07 -8.31 -1.48
N GLY A 44 -23.25 -9.52 -1.01
CA GLY A 44 -23.70 -9.82 0.34
C GLY A 44 -23.15 -11.16 0.78
N LEU A 45 -23.41 -11.51 2.04
CA LEU A 45 -23.06 -12.81 2.58
C LEU A 45 -23.88 -13.89 1.85
N GLU A 46 -23.21 -14.72 1.06
CA GLU A 46 -23.84 -15.86 0.38
C GLU A 46 -23.93 -17.08 1.31
N LYS A 47 -22.84 -17.42 2.00
CA LYS A 47 -22.79 -18.57 2.92
C LYS A 47 -21.70 -18.45 3.98
N GLU A 48 -21.96 -19.00 5.16
CA GLU A 48 -20.98 -19.23 6.22
C GLU A 48 -20.53 -20.70 6.24
N LEU A 49 -19.23 -20.94 6.12
CA LEU A 49 -18.62 -22.27 6.17
C LEU A 49 -18.11 -22.53 7.59
N HIS A 50 -18.72 -23.50 8.27
CA HIS A 50 -18.39 -23.86 9.65
C HIS A 50 -17.49 -25.10 9.66
N GLY A 51 -16.34 -25.05 10.35
CA GLY A 51 -15.44 -26.20 10.48
C GLY A 51 -14.22 -25.96 11.36
N HIS A 52 -13.61 -24.78 11.28
CA HIS A 52 -12.48 -24.43 12.13
C HIS A 52 -12.90 -24.17 13.59
N MET A 53 -12.01 -24.50 14.51
CA MET A 53 -12.16 -24.28 15.96
C MET A 53 -11.35 -23.08 16.48
N GLY A 54 -10.64 -22.40 15.58
CA GLY A 54 -9.83 -21.22 15.85
C GLY A 54 -10.02 -20.12 14.80
N CYS A 55 -9.28 -19.01 14.93
CA CYS A 55 -9.33 -17.94 13.94
C CYS A 55 -8.77 -18.44 12.61
N VAL A 56 -9.45 -18.12 11.51
CA VAL A 56 -8.92 -18.34 10.16
C VAL A 56 -8.00 -17.17 9.81
N ASN A 57 -6.72 -17.46 9.58
CA ASN A 57 -5.70 -16.44 9.34
C ASN A 57 -5.41 -16.21 7.86
N CYS A 58 -5.68 -17.21 7.01
CA CYS A 58 -5.38 -17.15 5.58
C CYS A 58 -6.40 -17.98 4.78
N LEU A 59 -6.79 -17.44 3.63
CA LEU A 59 -7.57 -18.12 2.61
C LEU A 59 -6.76 -18.13 1.31
N GLU A 60 -6.76 -19.26 0.61
CA GLU A 60 -6.07 -19.40 -0.67
C GLU A 60 -6.93 -20.19 -1.66
N TRP A 61 -7.15 -19.61 -2.84
CA TRP A 61 -7.75 -20.32 -3.97
C TRP A 61 -6.70 -21.18 -4.67
N ASN A 62 -7.08 -22.37 -5.11
CA ASN A 62 -6.26 -23.09 -6.07
C ASN A 62 -6.29 -22.41 -7.45
N VAL A 63 -5.37 -22.78 -8.34
CA VAL A 63 -5.15 -22.10 -9.63
C VAL A 63 -6.41 -22.02 -10.50
N ASP A 64 -7.25 -23.06 -10.50
CA ASP A 64 -8.48 -23.09 -11.31
C ASP A 64 -9.74 -22.59 -10.56
N GLY A 65 -9.60 -22.16 -9.31
CA GLY A 65 -10.70 -21.65 -8.49
C GLY A 65 -11.71 -22.71 -8.05
N SER A 66 -11.44 -24.00 -8.25
CA SER A 66 -12.36 -25.07 -7.85
C SER A 66 -12.30 -25.41 -6.36
N ILE A 67 -11.21 -25.07 -5.67
CA ILE A 67 -10.98 -25.38 -4.26
C ILE A 67 -10.53 -24.11 -3.53
N LEU A 68 -11.13 -23.90 -2.36
CA LEU A 68 -10.69 -22.88 -1.41
C LEU A 68 -10.02 -23.58 -0.21
N ALA A 69 -8.80 -23.19 0.13
CA ALA A 69 -8.12 -23.61 1.35
C ALA A 69 -8.26 -22.54 2.44
N SER A 70 -8.47 -22.97 3.68
CA SER A 70 -8.43 -22.10 4.87
C SER A 70 -7.44 -22.65 5.90
N ALA A 71 -6.61 -21.77 6.46
CA ALA A 71 -5.64 -22.09 7.50
C ALA A 71 -5.94 -21.36 8.81
N SER A 72 -5.75 -22.04 9.94
CA SER A 72 -6.31 -21.62 11.23
C SER A 72 -5.36 -21.77 12.42
N ASP A 73 -5.71 -21.08 13.50
CA ASP A 73 -5.14 -21.23 14.84
C ASP A 73 -5.29 -22.67 15.39
N ASP A 74 -6.28 -23.43 14.90
CA ASP A 74 -6.53 -24.80 15.32
C ASP A 74 -5.55 -25.83 14.76
N LEU A 75 -4.47 -25.39 14.09
CA LEU A 75 -3.40 -26.22 13.53
C LEU A 75 -3.82 -27.05 12.30
N HIS A 76 -5.00 -26.80 11.75
CA HIS A 76 -5.52 -27.49 10.59
C HIS A 76 -5.63 -26.59 9.36
N VAL A 77 -5.60 -27.23 8.19
CA VAL A 77 -6.04 -26.65 6.93
C VAL A 77 -7.30 -27.37 6.48
N ILE A 78 -8.35 -26.62 6.15
CA ILE A 78 -9.56 -27.20 5.56
C ILE A 78 -9.62 -26.85 4.07
N LEU A 79 -9.88 -27.85 3.24
CA LEU A 79 -10.18 -27.69 1.82
C LEU A 79 -11.69 -27.69 1.62
N TRP A 80 -12.20 -26.71 0.87
CA TRP A 80 -13.62 -26.49 0.64
C TRP A 80 -13.96 -26.61 -0.84
N ASP A 81 -15.15 -27.15 -1.12
CA ASP A 81 -15.87 -26.93 -2.37
C ASP A 81 -16.70 -25.65 -2.16
N PRO A 82 -16.26 -24.51 -2.73
CA PRO A 82 -16.86 -23.22 -2.48
C PRO A 82 -18.25 -23.09 -3.12
N TYR A 83 -18.53 -23.85 -4.19
CA TYR A 83 -19.79 -23.77 -4.94
C TYR A 83 -20.85 -24.73 -4.41
N ARG A 84 -20.45 -25.77 -3.67
CA ARG A 84 -21.36 -26.69 -2.96
C ARG A 84 -21.44 -26.42 -1.47
N TYR A 85 -20.63 -25.51 -0.95
CA TYR A 85 -20.52 -25.18 0.47
C TYR A 85 -20.20 -26.40 1.33
N LYS A 86 -19.29 -27.25 0.85
CA LYS A 86 -18.93 -28.50 1.52
C LYS A 86 -17.46 -28.53 1.85
N GLN A 87 -17.15 -29.03 3.03
CA GLN A 87 -15.79 -29.45 3.38
C GLN A 87 -15.40 -30.66 2.54
N ILE A 88 -14.29 -30.56 1.82
CA ILE A 88 -13.67 -31.65 1.05
C ILE A 88 -12.75 -32.46 1.96
N SER A 89 -11.88 -31.78 2.72
CA SER A 89 -10.89 -32.42 3.58
C SER A 89 -10.51 -31.54 4.76
N ASN A 90 -10.15 -32.14 5.88
CA ASN A 90 -9.57 -31.47 7.04
C ASN A 90 -8.19 -32.09 7.32
N ILE A 91 -7.15 -31.28 7.17
CA ILE A 91 -5.75 -31.73 7.15
C ILE A 91 -5.06 -31.23 8.41
N SER A 92 -4.67 -32.16 9.29
CA SER A 92 -3.77 -31.86 10.41
C SER A 92 -2.36 -31.63 9.87
N THR A 93 -1.84 -30.43 10.03
CA THR A 93 -0.59 -30.00 9.38
C THR A 93 0.67 -30.49 10.09
N GLY A 94 0.56 -30.86 11.37
CA GLY A 94 1.70 -31.13 12.25
C GLY A 94 2.31 -29.87 12.87
N HIS A 95 1.78 -28.68 12.56
CA HIS A 95 2.16 -27.44 13.26
C HIS A 95 1.78 -27.48 14.73
N THR A 96 2.61 -26.87 15.57
CA THR A 96 2.38 -26.74 17.03
C THR A 96 2.00 -25.32 17.44
N GLY A 97 1.74 -24.45 16.47
CA GLY A 97 1.27 -23.07 16.68
C GLY A 97 0.46 -22.58 15.50
N ASN A 98 -0.18 -21.43 15.67
CA ASN A 98 -1.14 -20.85 14.71
C ASN A 98 -0.59 -20.82 13.28
N ILE A 99 -1.37 -21.32 12.33
CA ILE A 99 -0.98 -21.29 10.91
C ILE A 99 -1.33 -19.92 10.36
N PHE A 100 -0.33 -19.18 9.87
CA PHE A 100 -0.51 -17.82 9.37
C PHE A 100 -0.68 -17.74 7.86
N SER A 101 -0.16 -18.73 7.11
CA SER A 101 -0.26 -18.73 5.65
C SER A 101 -0.37 -20.14 5.10
N VAL A 102 -1.17 -20.28 4.05
CA VAL A 102 -1.29 -21.49 3.23
C VAL A 102 -1.17 -21.13 1.75
N LYS A 103 -0.44 -21.93 0.97
CA LYS A 103 -0.29 -21.75 -0.48
C LYS A 103 -0.39 -23.08 -1.21
N PHE A 104 -1.17 -23.12 -2.29
CA PHE A 104 -1.06 -24.18 -3.28
C PHE A 104 0.22 -23.96 -4.09
N LEU A 105 1.11 -24.95 -4.09
CA LEU A 105 2.28 -24.95 -4.99
C LEU A 105 1.94 -25.69 -6.29
N SER A 106 1.11 -26.74 -6.20
CA SER A 106 0.62 -27.50 -7.34
C SER A 106 -0.80 -28.01 -7.05
N ARG A 107 -1.37 -28.80 -7.98
CA ARG A 107 -2.64 -29.51 -7.72
C ARG A 107 -2.55 -30.51 -6.55
N ASP A 108 -1.35 -30.99 -6.23
CA ASP A 108 -1.13 -32.00 -5.19
C ASP A 108 -0.29 -31.48 -4.01
N SER A 109 0.26 -30.27 -4.06
CA SER A 109 1.22 -29.80 -3.06
C SER A 109 0.73 -28.53 -2.37
N LEU A 110 0.74 -28.55 -1.03
CA LEU A 110 0.31 -27.46 -0.18
C LEU A 110 1.43 -27.07 0.79
N ALA A 111 1.80 -25.80 0.81
CA ALA A 111 2.75 -25.22 1.74
C ALA A 111 2.03 -24.47 2.86
N THR A 112 2.50 -24.62 4.09
CA THR A 112 2.00 -23.93 5.28
C THR A 112 3.15 -23.34 6.09
N CYS A 113 2.90 -22.21 6.75
CA CYS A 113 3.84 -21.62 7.70
C CYS A 113 3.11 -21.12 8.95
N ALA A 114 3.79 -21.15 10.10
CA ALA A 114 3.12 -20.98 11.38
C ALA A 114 3.94 -20.25 12.46
N ALA A 115 3.30 -20.07 13.61
CA ALA A 115 3.89 -19.50 14.82
C ALA A 115 4.97 -20.38 15.46
N ASP A 116 5.07 -21.65 15.07
CA ASP A 116 6.12 -22.58 15.52
C ASP A 116 7.46 -22.38 14.80
N SER A 117 7.60 -21.29 14.05
CA SER A 117 8.79 -20.92 13.26
C SER A 117 9.13 -21.89 12.13
N SER A 118 8.19 -22.76 11.75
CA SER A 118 8.41 -23.75 10.68
C SER A 118 7.62 -23.46 9.41
N VAL A 119 8.16 -23.95 8.30
CA VAL A 119 7.52 -24.05 7.00
C VAL A 119 7.41 -25.53 6.65
N ARG A 120 6.21 -25.98 6.30
CA ARG A 120 5.94 -27.37 5.91
C ARG A 120 5.32 -27.44 4.53
N VAL A 121 5.66 -28.47 3.77
CA VAL A 121 5.02 -28.80 2.49
C VAL A 121 4.56 -30.25 2.52
N ARG A 122 3.34 -30.50 2.06
CA ARG A 122 2.73 -31.83 2.05
C ARG A 122 2.09 -32.16 0.70
N SER A 123 2.13 -33.43 0.32
CA SER A 123 1.33 -34.01 -0.77
C SER A 123 -0.11 -34.28 -0.30
N LEU A 124 -1.11 -33.80 -1.03
CA LEU A 124 -2.53 -33.94 -0.72
C LEU A 124 -3.03 -35.37 -0.99
N SER A 125 -2.54 -36.01 -2.05
CA SER A 125 -2.91 -37.37 -2.42
C SER A 125 -2.33 -38.43 -1.48
N THR A 126 -1.05 -38.30 -1.10
CA THR A 126 -0.35 -39.31 -0.30
C THR A 126 -0.30 -38.97 1.20
N GLY A 127 -0.50 -37.70 1.55
CA GLY A 127 -0.29 -37.20 2.90
C GLY A 127 1.19 -37.07 3.29
N ALA A 128 2.13 -37.41 2.40
CA ALA A 128 3.55 -37.40 2.69
C ALA A 128 4.09 -35.98 2.90
N SER A 129 5.00 -35.84 3.86
CA SER A 129 5.77 -34.59 4.06
C SER A 129 6.82 -34.47 2.95
N LEU A 130 6.76 -33.37 2.20
CA LEU A 130 7.71 -33.05 1.12
C LEU A 130 8.83 -32.11 1.61
N LEU A 131 8.52 -31.26 2.59
CA LEU A 131 9.49 -30.35 3.22
C LEU A 131 9.07 -30.09 4.67
N GLU A 132 10.05 -30.08 5.57
CA GLU A 132 9.94 -29.54 6.91
C GLU A 132 11.16 -28.67 7.19
N CYS A 133 10.95 -27.35 7.20
CA CYS A 133 12.01 -26.35 7.35
C CYS A 133 11.80 -25.54 8.63
N GLY A 134 12.70 -25.68 9.60
CA GLY A 134 12.78 -24.90 10.84
C GLY A 134 13.92 -23.90 10.86
N CYS A 135 14.34 -23.38 9.69
CA CYS A 135 15.44 -22.39 9.61
C CYS A 135 15.08 -21.01 10.17
N HIS A 136 13.79 -20.68 10.28
CA HIS A 136 13.37 -19.42 10.90
C HIS A 136 13.50 -19.51 12.43
N CYS A 137 13.89 -18.43 13.10
CA CYS A 137 13.95 -18.34 14.57
C CYS A 137 12.84 -17.47 15.18
N GLY A 138 11.90 -17.03 14.34
CA GLY A 138 10.68 -16.34 14.71
C GLY A 138 9.47 -16.85 13.93
N ARG A 139 8.28 -16.37 14.31
CA ARG A 139 7.01 -16.75 13.67
C ARG A 139 7.08 -16.47 12.17
N VAL A 140 6.64 -17.42 11.35
CA VAL A 140 6.62 -17.25 9.89
C VAL A 140 5.25 -16.73 9.47
N LYS A 141 5.21 -15.51 8.94
CA LYS A 141 3.96 -14.75 8.74
C LYS A 141 3.34 -14.94 7.37
N ARG A 142 4.14 -15.14 6.32
CA ARG A 142 3.62 -15.19 4.95
C ARG A 142 4.45 -16.09 4.05
N LEU A 143 3.76 -16.77 3.14
CA LEU A 143 4.32 -17.47 2.00
C LEU A 143 3.95 -16.76 0.69
N ALA A 144 4.86 -16.79 -0.29
CA ALA A 144 4.52 -16.50 -1.69
C ALA A 144 5.18 -17.50 -2.62
N SER A 145 4.47 -17.84 -3.67
CA SER A 145 4.92 -18.67 -4.77
C SER A 145 4.73 -17.90 -6.08
N VAL A 146 5.48 -18.29 -7.11
CA VAL A 146 5.21 -17.84 -8.47
C VAL A 146 3.91 -18.50 -8.94
N PRO A 147 2.98 -17.80 -9.60
CA PRO A 147 1.88 -18.45 -10.29
C PRO A 147 2.39 -19.52 -11.25
N ASP A 148 1.80 -20.71 -11.21
CA ASP A 148 2.22 -21.90 -11.98
C ASP A 148 3.61 -22.49 -11.65
N GLY A 149 4.35 -21.88 -10.72
CA GLY A 149 5.61 -22.41 -10.21
C GLY A 149 5.38 -23.44 -9.11
N THR A 150 5.78 -24.68 -9.34
CA THR A 150 5.53 -25.79 -8.39
C THR A 150 6.62 -25.96 -7.35
N ASP A 151 7.82 -25.46 -7.62
CA ASP A 151 9.02 -25.94 -6.93
C ASP A 151 9.68 -24.89 -6.04
N VAL A 152 9.57 -23.60 -6.40
CA VAL A 152 10.24 -22.51 -5.68
C VAL A 152 9.22 -21.56 -5.06
N PHE A 153 9.40 -21.27 -3.77
CA PHE A 153 8.57 -20.34 -3.03
C PHE A 153 9.38 -19.67 -1.91
N TRP A 154 8.82 -18.62 -1.32
CA TRP A 154 9.48 -17.80 -0.30
C TRP A 154 8.67 -17.70 0.98
N SER A 155 9.36 -17.58 2.11
CA SER A 155 8.77 -17.36 3.43
C SER A 155 9.30 -16.10 4.10
N ALA A 156 8.44 -15.35 4.77
CA ALA A 156 8.78 -14.17 5.57
C ALA A 156 8.62 -14.46 7.07
N GLY A 157 9.68 -14.21 7.86
CA GLY A 157 9.70 -14.44 9.29
C GLY A 157 9.87 -13.18 10.15
N GLU A 158 9.40 -13.25 11.40
CA GLU A 158 9.65 -12.23 12.43
C GLU A 158 11.09 -12.21 12.95
N ASP A 159 11.95 -13.08 12.43
CA ASP A 159 13.41 -13.00 12.56
C ASP A 159 14.04 -12.01 11.56
N GLY A 160 13.23 -11.36 10.72
CA GLY A 160 13.70 -10.41 9.71
C GLY A 160 14.22 -11.10 8.45
N LEU A 161 14.09 -12.43 8.34
CA LEU A 161 14.58 -13.19 7.19
C LEU A 161 13.48 -13.39 6.15
N VAL A 162 13.90 -13.38 4.89
CA VAL A 162 13.15 -13.96 3.77
C VAL A 162 13.94 -15.15 3.26
N LEU A 163 13.35 -16.34 3.37
CA LEU A 163 14.00 -17.58 2.92
C LEU A 163 13.40 -18.04 1.59
N GLN A 164 14.24 -18.61 0.73
CA GLN A 164 13.83 -19.30 -0.48
C GLN A 164 13.85 -20.81 -0.25
N HIS A 165 12.77 -21.48 -0.66
CA HIS A 165 12.63 -22.93 -0.60
C HIS A 165 12.56 -23.46 -2.02
N ASP A 166 13.37 -24.47 -2.35
CA ASP A 166 13.34 -25.17 -3.64
C ASP A 166 13.14 -26.67 -3.41
N LEU A 167 11.96 -27.17 -3.77
CA LEU A 167 11.55 -28.57 -3.56
C LEU A 167 12.33 -29.57 -4.42
N ARG A 168 13.04 -29.10 -5.46
CA ARG A 168 13.89 -29.96 -6.29
C ARG A 168 15.21 -30.30 -5.60
N THR A 169 15.60 -29.48 -4.62
CA THR A 169 16.83 -29.67 -3.86
C THR A 169 16.50 -30.13 -2.44
N PRO A 170 17.12 -31.21 -1.94
CA PRO A 170 16.89 -31.65 -0.57
C PRO A 170 17.40 -30.57 0.39
N HIS A 171 16.49 -30.00 1.19
CA HIS A 171 16.84 -29.02 2.20
C HIS A 171 17.20 -29.71 3.53
N ARG A 172 18.24 -29.21 4.19
CA ARG A 172 18.58 -29.57 5.58
C ARG A 172 18.67 -28.29 6.40
N CYS A 173 18.03 -28.27 7.56
CA CYS A 173 18.07 -27.13 8.47
C CYS A 173 19.42 -27.06 9.19
N ASN A 174 20.47 -26.67 8.48
CA ASN A 174 21.82 -26.49 8.99
C ASN A 174 22.48 -25.26 8.35
N SER A 175 23.62 -24.84 8.89
CA SER A 175 24.40 -23.69 8.43
C SER A 175 24.94 -23.82 7.00
N ASP A 176 24.99 -25.03 6.45
CA ASP A 176 25.44 -25.27 5.08
C ASP A 176 24.41 -24.89 4.01
N SER A 177 23.13 -24.86 4.37
CA SER A 177 22.06 -24.51 3.44
C SER A 177 22.07 -23.02 3.12
N ALA A 178 22.41 -22.68 1.88
CA ALA A 178 22.25 -21.33 1.35
C ALA A 178 20.80 -21.12 0.90
N ASN A 179 19.94 -20.67 1.83
CA ASN A 179 18.52 -20.44 1.57
C ASN A 179 18.04 -19.04 1.99
N VAL A 180 18.91 -18.18 2.53
CA VAL A 180 18.56 -16.81 2.91
C VAL A 180 18.59 -15.94 1.66
N LEU A 181 17.43 -15.46 1.22
CA LEU A 181 17.34 -14.52 0.10
C LEU A 181 17.57 -13.07 0.58
N VAL A 182 16.88 -12.66 1.65
CA VAL A 182 16.99 -11.30 2.20
C VAL A 182 17.15 -11.38 3.71
N ASN A 183 18.12 -10.65 4.26
CA ASN A 183 18.29 -10.45 5.69
C ASN A 183 18.01 -8.99 6.05
N LEU A 184 16.80 -8.70 6.53
CA LEU A 184 16.41 -7.33 6.89
C LEU A 184 17.17 -6.80 8.10
N LEU A 185 17.75 -7.64 8.95
CA LEU A 185 18.49 -7.21 10.14
C LEU A 185 19.70 -6.34 9.78
N ASN A 186 20.31 -6.60 8.64
CA ASN A 186 21.44 -5.83 8.13
C ASN A 186 21.04 -4.41 7.68
N HIS A 187 19.76 -4.20 7.34
CA HIS A 187 19.25 -2.94 6.82
C HIS A 187 18.42 -2.15 7.84
N LEU A 188 17.62 -2.84 8.66
CA LEU A 188 16.67 -2.28 9.61
C LEU A 188 17.13 -2.41 11.07
N GLY A 189 18.19 -3.17 11.32
CA GLY A 189 18.70 -3.44 12.65
C GLY A 189 18.00 -4.62 13.34
N LYS A 190 18.40 -4.87 14.59
CA LYS A 190 18.09 -6.09 15.35
C LYS A 190 16.60 -6.36 15.64
N TYR A 191 15.72 -5.42 15.34
CA TYR A 191 14.27 -5.55 15.54
C TYR A 191 13.52 -5.68 14.23
N ALA A 192 14.21 -5.91 13.11
CA ALA A 192 13.56 -6.09 11.81
C ALA A 192 12.68 -7.34 11.82
N GLU A 193 11.47 -7.20 11.29
CA GLU A 193 10.54 -8.32 11.11
C GLU A 193 10.03 -8.30 9.67
N ALA A 194 10.12 -9.41 8.94
CA ALA A 194 9.48 -9.56 7.64
C ALA A 194 8.02 -9.96 7.87
N LYS A 195 7.09 -9.07 7.51
CA LYS A 195 5.65 -9.24 7.83
C LYS A 195 4.85 -9.84 6.69
N CYS A 196 5.17 -9.45 5.47
CA CYS A 196 4.47 -9.93 4.29
C CYS A 196 5.39 -9.92 3.07
N LEU A 197 5.07 -10.75 2.09
CA LEU A 197 5.71 -10.73 0.79
C LEU A 197 4.75 -11.20 -0.31
N ALA A 198 5.02 -10.78 -1.54
CA ALA A 198 4.29 -11.19 -2.73
C ALA A 198 5.25 -11.23 -3.92
N VAL A 199 4.98 -12.12 -4.86
CA VAL A 199 5.73 -12.25 -6.11
C VAL A 199 4.91 -11.62 -7.23
N ASN A 200 5.55 -10.87 -8.12
CA ASN A 200 4.86 -10.29 -9.26
C ASN A 200 4.44 -11.40 -10.24
N PRO A 201 3.13 -11.52 -10.59
CA PRO A 201 2.61 -12.62 -11.39
C PRO A 201 3.09 -12.59 -12.85
N ARG A 202 3.49 -11.43 -13.37
CA ARG A 202 4.01 -11.29 -14.75
C ARG A 202 5.53 -11.18 -14.81
N ARG A 203 6.16 -10.82 -13.69
CA ARG A 203 7.62 -10.68 -13.56
C ARG A 203 8.09 -11.45 -12.33
N PRO A 204 8.16 -12.80 -12.37
CA PRO A 204 8.44 -13.62 -11.19
C PRO A 204 9.75 -13.32 -10.45
N TYR A 205 10.68 -12.63 -11.11
CA TYR A 205 11.91 -12.13 -10.49
C TYR A 205 11.69 -10.92 -9.56
N GLN A 206 10.52 -10.27 -9.59
CA GLN A 206 10.19 -9.17 -8.70
C GLN A 206 9.47 -9.69 -7.45
N LEU A 207 10.09 -9.48 -6.29
CA LEU A 207 9.57 -9.86 -4.99
C LEU A 207 9.35 -8.61 -4.13
N ALA A 208 8.09 -8.32 -3.81
CA ALA A 208 7.74 -7.27 -2.86
C ALA A 208 7.82 -7.82 -1.43
N VAL A 209 8.50 -7.11 -0.53
CA VAL A 209 8.67 -7.46 0.88
C VAL A 209 8.27 -6.26 1.75
N GLY A 210 7.31 -6.48 2.63
CA GLY A 210 6.89 -5.54 3.67
C GLY A 210 7.45 -5.95 5.04
N ALA A 211 7.94 -4.97 5.79
CA ALA A 211 8.50 -5.18 7.13
C ALA A 211 7.67 -4.50 8.21
N ASN A 212 8.17 -4.46 9.44
CA ASN A 212 7.61 -3.70 10.55
C ASN A 212 7.77 -2.16 10.43
N ASP A 213 8.08 -1.66 9.23
CA ASP A 213 8.06 -0.26 8.84
C ASP A 213 7.05 -0.01 7.69
N PHE A 214 6.92 1.24 7.25
CA PHE A 214 6.02 1.64 6.16
C PHE A 214 6.66 1.55 4.77
N TYR A 215 7.91 1.11 4.67
CA TYR A 215 8.60 0.94 3.41
C TYR A 215 8.31 -0.45 2.84
N VAL A 216 7.91 -0.48 1.58
CA VAL A 216 7.84 -1.72 0.80
C VAL A 216 9.05 -1.81 -0.10
N ARG A 217 9.72 -2.95 -0.06
CA ARG A 217 10.95 -3.21 -0.81
C ARG A 217 10.61 -4.11 -1.97
N LEU A 218 10.82 -3.63 -3.19
CA LEU A 218 10.66 -4.41 -4.41
C LEU A 218 12.05 -4.89 -4.85
N TYR A 219 12.34 -6.16 -4.61
CA TYR A 219 13.60 -6.79 -4.96
C TYR A 219 13.57 -7.39 -6.36
N ASP A 220 14.67 -7.28 -7.10
CA ASP A 220 14.98 -8.13 -8.26
C ASP A 220 15.81 -9.33 -7.79
N THR A 221 15.15 -10.48 -7.67
CA THR A 221 15.75 -11.70 -7.12
C THR A 221 16.87 -12.28 -8.00
N ARG A 222 16.97 -11.87 -9.28
CA ARG A 222 18.05 -12.32 -10.17
C ARG A 222 19.39 -11.68 -9.81
N MET A 223 19.36 -10.56 -9.11
CA MET A 223 20.53 -9.80 -8.70
C MET A 223 21.05 -10.21 -7.32
N ILE A 224 20.36 -11.13 -6.64
CA ILE A 224 20.62 -11.51 -5.25
C ILE A 224 21.13 -12.95 -5.21
N LYS A 225 22.20 -13.19 -4.47
CA LYS A 225 22.68 -14.55 -4.19
C LYS A 225 22.09 -15.05 -2.88
N LEU A 226 21.83 -16.35 -2.80
CA LEU A 226 21.39 -16.95 -1.54
C LEU A 226 22.56 -16.98 -0.57
N ALA A 227 22.37 -16.38 0.60
CA ALA A 227 23.30 -16.44 1.70
C ALA A 227 23.02 -17.67 2.58
N LYS A 228 24.07 -18.11 3.28
CA LYS A 228 23.98 -19.08 4.37
C LYS A 228 23.65 -18.34 5.66
N LEU A 229 22.98 -19.00 6.60
CA LEU A 229 22.92 -18.50 7.97
C LEU A 229 24.35 -18.53 8.56
N GLN A 230 24.92 -17.38 8.93
CA GLN A 230 26.21 -17.34 9.62
C GLN A 230 26.09 -17.98 11.02
N GLU A 231 27.05 -18.82 11.38
CA GLU A 231 27.18 -19.36 12.74
C GLU A 231 27.71 -18.28 13.69
N ILE A 232 27.04 -18.09 14.84
CA ILE A 232 27.57 -17.30 15.95
C ILE A 232 28.76 -18.08 16.54
N PRO A 233 29.93 -17.48 16.77
CA PRO A 233 31.07 -18.18 17.36
C PRO A 233 30.69 -18.86 18.68
N SER A 234 31.02 -20.15 18.77
CA SER A 234 30.70 -21.10 19.83
C SER A 234 31.33 -20.78 21.19
N GLY A 235 30.98 -19.65 21.79
CA GLY A 235 31.50 -19.17 23.07
C GLY A 235 30.43 -18.88 24.14
N SER A 236 29.14 -18.89 23.81
CA SER A 236 28.05 -18.72 24.79
C SER A 236 27.25 -20.02 24.93
N ALA A 237 27.01 -20.45 26.17
CA ALA A 237 26.58 -21.78 26.58
C ALA A 237 25.16 -22.21 26.15
N PRO A 238 24.90 -23.51 25.89
CA PRO A 238 23.62 -23.98 25.37
C PRO A 238 22.61 -24.14 26.51
N SER A 239 21.82 -23.09 26.76
CA SER A 239 20.57 -23.22 27.50
C SER A 239 19.48 -22.46 26.75
N GLY A 240 18.45 -23.20 26.30
CA GLY A 240 17.06 -22.87 25.92
C GLY A 240 16.54 -21.44 25.68
N LEU A 241 17.40 -20.45 25.45
CA LEU A 241 17.16 -19.00 25.38
C LEU A 241 18.06 -18.35 24.31
N MET A 242 18.67 -19.14 23.44
CA MET A 242 19.78 -18.72 22.58
C MET A 242 19.34 -18.16 21.23
N TRP A 243 18.81 -16.95 21.26
CA TRP A 243 19.18 -15.87 20.33
C TRP A 243 18.86 -14.57 21.07
N GLU A 244 19.75 -14.14 21.95
CA GLU A 244 19.53 -12.86 22.61
C GLU A 244 19.50 -11.76 21.55
N ARG A 245 18.45 -10.93 21.56
CA ARG A 245 18.22 -9.70 20.76
C ARG A 245 19.31 -8.63 21.01
N GLN A 246 20.58 -9.02 21.11
CA GLN A 246 21.68 -8.18 21.56
C GLN A 246 22.66 -7.90 20.42
N ASN A 247 22.68 -6.61 20.11
CA ASN A 247 23.89 -5.82 19.87
C ASN A 247 24.65 -6.05 18.56
N VAL A 248 23.96 -5.87 17.44
CA VAL A 248 24.58 -5.12 16.33
C VAL A 248 24.08 -3.67 16.44
N ARG A 249 24.96 -2.76 16.87
CA ARG A 249 24.75 -1.31 16.72
C ARG A 249 24.56 -1.04 15.23
N CYS A 250 23.33 -0.82 14.79
CA CYS A 250 23.03 -0.61 13.38
C CYS A 250 23.29 0.86 13.04
N SER A 251 24.53 1.21 12.74
CA SER A 251 24.91 2.48 12.11
C SER A 251 24.85 2.42 10.57
N ARG A 252 24.38 1.30 10.01
CA ARG A 252 24.63 0.89 8.61
C ARG A 252 23.39 0.72 7.72
N ALA A 253 22.24 1.17 8.19
CA ALA A 253 21.09 1.18 7.31
C ALA A 253 21.42 1.98 6.03
N GLY A 254 20.99 1.47 4.86
CA GLY A 254 21.19 2.13 3.57
C GLY A 254 22.58 2.01 2.93
N HIS A 255 23.53 1.29 3.53
CA HIS A 255 24.85 1.07 2.90
C HIS A 255 24.97 -0.24 2.10
N GLY A 256 23.99 -1.14 2.18
CA GLY A 256 24.03 -2.47 1.57
C GLY A 256 24.33 -3.56 2.61
N ASP A 257 24.16 -4.83 2.22
CA ASP A 257 24.54 -5.96 3.06
C ASP A 257 26.07 -5.94 3.31
N PRO A 258 26.57 -6.42 4.47
CA PRO A 258 28.00 -6.44 4.78
C PRO A 258 28.87 -7.12 3.71
N ASP A 259 28.28 -8.07 2.98
CA ASP A 259 28.91 -8.86 1.93
C ASP A 259 28.50 -8.42 0.51
N GLU A 260 27.85 -7.25 0.37
CA GLU A 260 27.22 -6.76 -0.88
C GLU A 260 26.24 -7.77 -1.53
N ASN A 261 25.69 -8.70 -0.75
CA ASN A 261 24.82 -9.77 -1.25
C ASN A 261 23.57 -9.24 -1.98
N ILE A 262 23.09 -8.07 -1.53
CA ILE A 262 22.02 -7.31 -2.16
C ILE A 262 22.62 -6.02 -2.74
N PRO A 263 22.88 -5.96 -4.05
CA PRO A 263 23.30 -4.73 -4.72
C PRO A 263 22.27 -3.61 -4.50
N ARG A 264 22.71 -2.35 -4.42
CA ARG A 264 21.78 -1.20 -4.25
C ARG A 264 20.74 -1.12 -5.38
N GLU A 265 21.13 -1.51 -6.59
CA GLU A 265 20.26 -1.53 -7.76
C GLU A 265 19.24 -2.69 -7.75
N ALA A 266 19.44 -3.70 -6.89
CA ALA A 266 18.56 -4.84 -6.77
C ALA A 266 17.27 -4.53 -5.98
N VAL A 267 17.14 -3.34 -5.40
CA VAL A 267 15.99 -2.97 -4.56
C VAL A 267 15.45 -1.58 -4.89
N GLN A 268 14.14 -1.49 -5.01
CA GLN A 268 13.40 -0.23 -5.07
C GLN A 268 12.52 -0.08 -3.83
N TYR A 269 12.45 1.13 -3.29
CA TYR A 269 11.66 1.43 -2.10
C TYR A 269 10.39 2.17 -2.47
N TYR A 270 9.25 1.71 -1.98
CA TYR A 270 7.95 2.36 -2.11
C TYR A 270 7.46 2.77 -0.73
N ALA A 271 7.08 4.03 -0.57
CA ALA A 271 6.57 4.54 0.70
C ALA A 271 5.70 5.77 0.48
N PRO A 272 4.60 5.93 1.23
CA PRO A 272 3.79 7.13 1.14
C PRO A 272 4.57 8.36 1.61
N GLY A 273 4.74 9.36 0.75
CA GLY A 273 5.63 10.50 1.02
C GLY A 273 5.21 11.43 2.17
N HIS A 274 4.03 11.22 2.75
CA HIS A 274 3.54 11.93 3.93
C HIS A 274 3.86 11.24 5.26
N LEU A 275 4.29 9.98 5.20
CA LEU A 275 4.71 9.25 6.38
C LEU A 275 6.18 9.57 6.68
N SER A 276 6.45 9.74 7.97
CA SER A 276 7.79 9.93 8.51
C SER A 276 7.94 9.03 9.73
N MET A 277 9.14 8.50 9.91
CA MET A 277 9.58 8.02 11.22
C MET A 277 9.91 9.24 12.11
N GLU A 278 9.36 9.31 13.31
CA GLU A 278 9.79 10.28 14.33
C GLU A 278 10.90 9.63 15.19
N LEU A 279 11.91 10.40 15.60
CA LEU A 279 13.10 9.89 16.31
C LEU A 279 12.79 9.12 17.60
N ASN A 280 11.65 9.42 18.24
CA ASN A 280 11.23 8.83 19.52
C ASN A 280 10.02 7.89 19.38
N GLU A 281 9.51 7.65 18.17
CA GLU A 281 8.51 6.62 17.95
C GLU A 281 9.23 5.26 17.95
N ASN A 282 9.27 4.59 19.12
CA ASN A 282 9.47 3.15 19.15
C ASN A 282 8.39 2.53 18.26
N THR A 283 8.78 2.03 17.08
CA THR A 283 7.91 1.48 16.04
C THR A 283 7.00 0.40 16.60
N PHE A 284 5.78 0.80 16.97
CA PHE A 284 4.65 -0.08 17.28
C PHE A 284 3.67 -0.07 16.08
N PRO A 285 2.86 -1.12 15.90
CA PRO A 285 2.32 -1.64 14.62
C PRO A 285 1.45 -0.72 13.75
N LYS A 286 1.25 0.54 14.12
CA LYS A 286 0.36 1.48 13.42
C LYS A 286 0.81 1.81 12.00
N LYS A 287 2.11 1.76 11.70
CA LYS A 287 2.67 2.10 10.37
C LYS A 287 3.36 0.91 9.68
N ALA A 288 3.23 -0.31 10.21
CA ALA A 288 3.86 -1.49 9.63
C ALA A 288 3.15 -1.93 8.34
N THR A 289 3.89 -2.47 7.38
CA THR A 289 3.32 -3.06 6.18
C THR A 289 2.75 -4.43 6.51
N THR A 290 1.42 -4.54 6.61
CA THR A 290 0.75 -5.79 6.99
C THR A 290 0.48 -6.70 5.81
N TYR A 291 0.32 -6.14 4.61
CA TYR A 291 0.02 -6.92 3.43
C TYR A 291 0.43 -6.22 2.14
N VAL A 292 0.85 -7.01 1.15
CA VAL A 292 1.20 -6.55 -0.20
C VAL A 292 0.61 -7.50 -1.23
N ALA A 293 0.12 -6.96 -2.34
CA ALA A 293 -0.37 -7.74 -3.48
C ALA A 293 -0.11 -7.01 -4.80
N PHE A 294 0.23 -7.79 -5.82
CA PHE A 294 0.31 -7.27 -7.18
C PHE A 294 -1.04 -7.39 -7.88
N SER A 295 -1.29 -6.46 -8.79
CA SER A 295 -2.32 -6.57 -9.81
C SER A 295 -2.02 -7.74 -10.74
N HIS A 296 -3.05 -8.24 -11.44
CA HIS A 296 -2.92 -9.43 -12.30
C HIS A 296 -1.95 -9.23 -13.49
N ASP A 297 -1.76 -7.98 -13.92
CA ASP A 297 -0.82 -7.58 -14.97
C ASP A 297 0.57 -7.25 -14.40
N GLY A 298 0.71 -7.22 -13.07
CA GLY A 298 1.96 -6.97 -12.38
C GLY A 298 2.46 -5.53 -12.49
N ASN A 299 1.61 -4.58 -12.86
CA ASN A 299 2.01 -3.18 -13.07
C ASN A 299 1.72 -2.29 -11.85
N GLU A 300 0.83 -2.74 -10.97
CA GLU A 300 0.48 -2.06 -9.74
C GLU A 300 0.73 -2.91 -8.50
N LEU A 301 1.16 -2.25 -7.43
CA LEU A 301 1.40 -2.84 -6.12
C LEU A 301 0.43 -2.22 -5.10
N LEU A 302 -0.46 -3.04 -4.57
CA LEU A 302 -1.37 -2.69 -3.49
C LEU A 302 -0.68 -2.98 -2.15
N VAL A 303 -0.68 -2.00 -1.26
CA VAL A 303 0.01 -2.05 0.02
C VAL A 303 -0.97 -1.67 1.12
N ASN A 304 -1.21 -2.58 2.05
CA ASN A 304 -1.96 -2.31 3.26
C ASN A 304 -0.99 -2.01 4.40
N LEU A 305 -1.08 -0.81 4.97
CA LEU A 305 -0.38 -0.49 6.20
C LEU A 305 -1.32 -0.79 7.38
N GLY A 306 -0.78 -1.21 8.52
CA GLY A 306 -1.51 -1.54 9.75
C GLY A 306 -2.42 -0.43 10.30
N SER A 307 -2.35 0.76 9.69
CA SER A 307 -3.27 1.90 9.83
C SER A 307 -4.64 1.69 9.14
N GLU A 308 -5.35 2.80 8.90
CA GLU A 308 -6.63 2.89 8.18
C GLU A 308 -6.46 3.09 6.65
N GLN A 309 -5.24 2.98 6.12
CA GLN A 309 -4.96 3.40 4.75
C GLN A 309 -4.34 2.27 3.93
N VAL A 310 -4.90 2.09 2.73
CA VAL A 310 -4.39 1.21 1.70
C VAL A 310 -3.85 2.09 0.57
N TYR A 311 -2.66 1.77 0.09
CA TYR A 311 -1.97 2.52 -0.94
C TYR A 311 -1.84 1.69 -2.20
N LEU A 312 -2.01 2.34 -3.33
CA LEU A 312 -1.71 1.79 -4.63
C LEU A 312 -0.46 2.47 -5.16
N PHE A 313 0.52 1.69 -5.57
CA PHE A 313 1.73 2.16 -6.22
C PHE A 313 1.74 1.67 -7.66
N ASP A 314 2.05 2.57 -8.58
CA ASP A 314 2.34 2.21 -9.97
C ASP A 314 3.83 1.83 -10.05
N ILE A 315 4.12 0.62 -10.50
CA ILE A 315 5.48 0.09 -10.60
C ILE A 315 6.18 0.63 -11.84
N ASN A 316 5.46 0.83 -12.96
CA ASN A 316 6.04 1.25 -14.23
C ASN A 316 6.20 2.77 -14.32
N SER A 317 5.22 3.51 -13.82
CA SER A 317 5.20 4.98 -13.80
C SER A 317 5.30 5.51 -12.37
N ALA A 318 6.23 4.93 -11.61
CA ALA A 318 6.44 5.26 -10.22
C ALA A 318 6.79 6.74 -10.05
N ARG A 319 6.13 7.40 -9.10
CA ARG A 319 6.27 8.85 -8.88
C ARG A 319 7.25 9.10 -7.75
N ARG A 320 8.00 10.19 -7.82
CA ARG A 320 8.77 10.65 -6.67
C ARG A 320 7.87 11.42 -5.70
N PRO A 321 8.12 11.35 -4.39
CA PRO A 321 7.41 12.18 -3.42
C PRO A 321 7.65 13.66 -3.72
N VAL A 322 6.63 14.48 -3.45
CA VAL A 322 6.77 15.94 -3.59
C VAL A 322 7.64 16.47 -2.45
N LEU A 323 8.86 16.89 -2.79
CA LEU A 323 9.84 17.49 -1.89
C LEU A 323 10.05 18.98 -2.25
N VAL A 324 10.21 19.84 -1.24
CA VAL A 324 10.31 21.29 -1.45
C VAL A 324 11.59 21.69 -2.18
N GLU A 325 12.70 21.00 -1.94
CA GLU A 325 13.95 21.21 -2.68
C GLU A 325 13.71 21.06 -4.20
N SER A 326 12.96 20.04 -4.62
CA SER A 326 12.62 19.85 -6.04
C SER A 326 11.73 20.96 -6.61
N PHE A 327 10.83 21.52 -5.78
CA PHE A 327 9.97 22.63 -6.17
C PHE A 327 10.78 23.91 -6.39
N ILE A 328 11.63 24.28 -5.43
CA ILE A 328 12.44 25.50 -5.48
C ILE A 328 13.45 25.44 -6.64
N ILE A 329 14.13 24.30 -6.82
CA ILE A 329 15.13 24.12 -7.88
C ILE A 329 14.49 24.28 -9.26
N GLN A 330 13.36 23.62 -9.52
CA GLN A 330 12.69 23.69 -10.82
C GLN A 330 12.28 25.13 -11.18
N HIS A 331 11.71 25.87 -10.23
CA HIS A 331 11.20 27.22 -10.52
C HIS A 331 12.29 28.30 -10.49
N ASN A 332 13.41 28.09 -9.80
CA ASN A 332 14.58 28.96 -9.89
C ASN A 332 15.27 28.84 -11.27
N HIS A 333 15.28 27.65 -11.89
CA HIS A 333 15.81 27.46 -13.24
C HIS A 333 14.94 28.12 -14.32
N SER A 334 13.59 28.05 -14.21
CA SER A 334 12.68 28.75 -15.12
C SER A 334 12.94 30.26 -15.16
N ARG A 335 13.25 30.85 -14.00
CA ARG A 335 13.53 32.29 -13.87
C ARG A 335 14.86 32.71 -14.52
N ARG A 336 15.81 31.79 -14.68
CA ARG A 336 17.07 32.06 -15.41
C ARG A 336 16.90 32.01 -16.92
N GLU A 337 15.95 31.24 -17.44
CA GLU A 337 15.67 31.15 -18.88
C GLU A 337 14.75 32.29 -19.34
N GLU A 338 13.73 32.66 -18.56
CA GLU A 338 12.81 33.77 -18.86
C GLU A 338 13.45 35.17 -18.75
N ALA A 339 14.60 35.30 -18.07
CA ALA A 339 15.32 36.57 -17.96
C ALA A 339 15.97 37.06 -19.29
N SER A 340 15.77 36.35 -20.41
CA SER A 340 16.35 36.68 -21.70
C SER A 340 15.36 37.16 -22.78
N HIS A 341 14.04 37.19 -22.56
CA HIS A 341 13.12 37.73 -23.57
C HIS A 341 11.92 38.51 -22.99
N GLU A 342 11.85 39.76 -23.46
CA GLU A 342 10.70 40.64 -23.66
C GLU A 342 10.05 41.38 -22.48
N THR A 343 10.20 42.71 -22.55
CA THR A 343 9.52 43.75 -21.80
C THR A 343 8.14 43.99 -22.43
N VAL A 344 7.06 43.63 -21.75
CA VAL A 344 5.69 44.06 -22.12
C VAL A 344 5.11 44.84 -20.93
N GLN A 345 4.64 46.06 -21.21
CA GLN A 345 4.05 46.97 -20.22
C GLN A 345 2.68 46.46 -19.73
N PRO A 346 2.29 46.69 -18.45
CA PRO A 346 0.99 46.26 -17.94
C PRO A 346 -0.08 47.32 -18.16
N THR A 347 -1.18 46.96 -18.83
CA THR A 347 -2.43 47.73 -18.84
C THR A 347 -3.21 47.48 -17.55
N GLU A 348 -3.63 48.57 -16.91
CA GLU A 348 -4.36 48.62 -15.64
C GLU A 348 -5.85 48.29 -15.80
N THR A 349 -6.38 47.43 -14.93
CA THR A 349 -7.81 47.47 -14.54
C THR A 349 -7.94 47.13 -13.05
N SER A 350 -8.58 48.04 -12.32
CA SER A 350 -8.84 48.02 -10.88
C SER A 350 -9.96 47.04 -10.51
N GLY A 351 -9.68 46.12 -9.59
CA GLY A 351 -10.68 45.28 -8.93
C GLY A 351 -10.29 45.05 -7.48
N GLU A 352 -11.02 45.67 -6.56
CA GLU A 352 -10.92 45.44 -5.11
C GLU A 352 -11.50 44.06 -4.77
N ASN A 353 -10.66 43.03 -4.85
CA ASN A 353 -10.69 41.72 -4.19
C ASN A 353 -10.02 40.67 -5.09
N GLY A 354 -8.68 40.72 -5.05
CA GLY A 354 -7.72 39.68 -5.41
C GLY A 354 -8.20 38.36 -6.01
N THR A 355 -8.42 38.34 -7.32
CA THR A 355 -7.72 37.48 -8.29
C THR A 355 -8.08 38.02 -9.67
N ILE A 356 -7.11 38.15 -10.59
CA ILE A 356 -7.47 38.06 -12.01
C ILE A 356 -7.87 36.60 -12.19
N ASP A 357 -9.15 36.28 -11.90
CA ASP A 357 -9.77 35.12 -12.51
C ASP A 357 -9.75 35.44 -14.00
N GLN A 358 -8.68 35.06 -14.70
CA GLN A 358 -8.88 34.67 -16.08
C GLN A 358 -9.98 33.61 -15.99
N GLN A 359 -11.20 33.98 -16.38
CA GLN A 359 -12.34 33.07 -16.37
C GLN A 359 -11.97 31.94 -17.32
N VAL A 360 -11.34 30.89 -16.78
CA VAL A 360 -11.05 29.68 -17.51
C VAL A 360 -12.41 29.16 -17.94
N ILE A 361 -12.71 29.25 -19.24
CA ILE A 361 -13.97 28.77 -19.80
C ILE A 361 -13.92 27.25 -19.73
N LEU A 362 -14.47 26.71 -18.65
CA LEU A 362 -14.58 25.28 -18.46
C LEU A 362 -15.80 24.75 -19.25
N PRO A 363 -15.78 23.51 -19.73
CA PRO A 363 -16.97 22.88 -20.29
C PRO A 363 -18.13 22.90 -19.30
N GLU A 364 -19.38 23.06 -19.76
CA GLU A 364 -20.57 23.18 -18.90
C GLU A 364 -20.68 22.07 -17.84
N LYS A 365 -20.41 20.83 -18.24
CA LYS A 365 -20.40 19.67 -17.32
C LYS A 365 -19.40 19.83 -16.18
N ILE A 366 -18.21 20.38 -16.46
CA ILE A 366 -17.15 20.60 -15.46
C ILE A 366 -17.47 21.82 -14.60
N GLN A 367 -18.05 22.86 -15.18
CA GLN A 367 -18.56 24.01 -14.41
C GLN A 367 -19.62 23.56 -13.41
N HIS A 368 -20.55 22.71 -13.83
CA HIS A 368 -21.57 22.14 -12.97
C HIS A 368 -20.97 21.31 -11.82
N LEU A 369 -20.05 20.38 -12.13
CA LEU A 369 -19.36 19.59 -11.10
C LEU A 369 -18.59 20.47 -10.11
N LYS A 370 -17.89 21.49 -10.59
CA LYS A 370 -17.20 22.47 -9.74
C LYS A 370 -18.17 23.23 -8.84
N ALA A 371 -19.32 23.67 -9.36
CA ALA A 371 -20.32 24.39 -8.60
C ALA A 371 -20.90 23.52 -7.48
N VAL A 372 -21.29 22.28 -7.80
CA VAL A 372 -21.78 21.29 -6.83
C VAL A 372 -20.72 21.01 -5.76
N ALA A 373 -19.46 20.81 -6.15
CA ALA A 373 -18.38 20.57 -5.20
C ALA A 373 -18.15 21.78 -4.27
N ASN A 374 -18.21 23.01 -4.78
CA ASN A 374 -18.12 24.22 -3.96
C ASN A 374 -19.26 24.34 -2.95
N GLU A 375 -20.49 24.03 -3.36
CA GLU A 375 -21.65 24.01 -2.46
C GLU A 375 -21.46 23.00 -1.34
N LEU A 376 -20.98 21.80 -1.65
CA LEU A 376 -20.65 20.76 -0.66
C LEU A 376 -19.55 21.20 0.32
N VAL A 377 -18.54 21.94 -0.15
CA VAL A 377 -17.51 22.54 0.71
C VAL A 377 -18.09 23.61 1.65
N ASN A 378 -19.08 24.37 1.19
CA ASN A 378 -19.76 25.38 1.99
C ASN A 378 -20.73 24.74 3.01
N SER A 379 -21.36 23.62 2.66
CA SER A 379 -22.23 22.86 3.57
C SER A 379 -21.45 22.00 4.59
N GLY A 380 -20.12 21.94 4.49
CA GLY A 380 -19.27 21.14 5.38
C GLY A 380 -19.18 19.65 5.01
N SER A 381 -19.77 19.25 3.88
CA SER A 381 -19.76 17.88 3.38
C SER A 381 -18.48 17.59 2.59
N PHE A 382 -17.33 17.60 3.27
CA PHE A 382 -16.01 17.55 2.63
C PHE A 382 -15.70 16.24 1.88
N CYS A 383 -16.23 15.10 2.34
CA CYS A 383 -16.01 13.81 1.67
C CYS A 383 -16.63 13.81 0.26
N MET A 384 -17.91 14.14 0.18
CA MET A 384 -18.64 14.25 -1.09
C MET A 384 -18.04 15.33 -2.00
N ALA A 385 -17.57 16.44 -1.42
CA ALA A 385 -16.88 17.47 -2.18
C ALA A 385 -15.60 16.95 -2.85
N VAL A 386 -14.75 16.22 -2.11
CA VAL A 386 -13.52 15.63 -2.64
C VAL A 386 -13.82 14.62 -3.73
N GLU A 387 -14.82 13.75 -3.54
CA GLU A 387 -15.27 12.79 -4.57
C GLU A 387 -15.74 13.50 -5.84
N THR A 388 -16.54 14.56 -5.70
CA THR A 388 -17.00 15.36 -6.85
C THR A 388 -15.82 16.04 -7.56
N TYR A 389 -14.83 16.53 -6.83
CA TYR A 389 -13.59 17.04 -7.41
C TYR A 389 -12.76 15.97 -8.11
N ASN A 390 -12.70 14.74 -7.59
CA ASN A 390 -12.04 13.63 -8.27
C ASN A 390 -12.66 13.37 -9.64
N MET A 391 -14.00 13.31 -9.70
CA MET A 391 -14.73 13.15 -10.97
C MET A 391 -14.45 14.31 -11.95
N ALA A 392 -14.42 15.55 -11.45
CA ALA A 392 -14.13 16.73 -12.27
C ALA A 392 -12.69 16.71 -12.82
N ILE A 393 -11.71 16.35 -11.99
CA ILE A 393 -10.30 16.26 -12.37
C ILE A 393 -10.06 15.11 -13.34
N HIS A 394 -10.70 13.96 -13.13
CA HIS A 394 -10.61 12.83 -14.05
C HIS A 394 -11.12 13.20 -15.44
N ALA A 395 -12.22 13.94 -15.51
CA ALA A 395 -12.79 14.41 -16.78
C ALA A 395 -11.99 15.57 -17.41
N TYR A 396 -11.30 16.39 -16.60
CA TYR A 396 -10.55 17.56 -17.08
C TYR A 396 -9.25 17.77 -16.29
N PRO A 397 -8.20 16.96 -16.55
CA PRO A 397 -7.00 16.90 -15.71
C PRO A 397 -6.05 18.10 -15.88
N ASN A 398 -6.24 18.95 -16.89
CA ASN A 398 -5.33 20.07 -17.18
C ASN A 398 -5.83 21.40 -16.61
N CYS A 399 -6.49 21.39 -15.45
CA CYS A 399 -7.03 22.60 -14.82
C CYS A 399 -6.52 22.83 -13.40
N ALA A 400 -5.65 23.84 -13.25
CA ALA A 400 -5.06 24.23 -11.96
C ALA A 400 -6.12 24.57 -10.89
N LEU A 401 -7.24 25.19 -11.29
CA LEU A 401 -8.32 25.60 -10.39
C LEU A 401 -8.96 24.41 -9.66
N LEU A 402 -9.19 23.30 -10.37
CA LEU A 402 -9.82 22.11 -9.78
C LEU A 402 -8.93 21.48 -8.71
N TYR A 403 -7.63 21.32 -8.99
CA TYR A 403 -6.66 20.86 -8.00
C TYR A 403 -6.57 21.80 -6.80
N SER A 404 -6.49 23.11 -7.04
CA SER A 404 -6.38 24.07 -5.94
C SER A 404 -7.62 24.08 -5.04
N ASN A 405 -8.82 23.91 -5.61
CA ASN A 405 -10.06 23.83 -4.84
C ASN A 405 -10.15 22.50 -4.07
N ARG A 406 -9.76 21.37 -4.69
CA ARG A 406 -9.67 20.09 -4.00
C ARG A 406 -8.68 20.14 -2.84
N ALA A 407 -7.52 20.78 -3.01
CA ALA A 407 -6.55 21.01 -1.95
C ALA A 407 -7.17 21.76 -0.75
N ALA A 408 -7.98 22.78 -1.01
CA ALA A 408 -8.68 23.50 0.05
C ALA A 408 -9.71 22.62 0.78
N ALA A 409 -10.45 21.78 0.05
CA ALA A 409 -11.39 20.83 0.63
C ALA A 409 -10.68 19.78 1.50
N LEU A 410 -9.55 19.23 1.03
CA LEU A 410 -8.72 18.29 1.76
C LEU A 410 -8.17 18.88 3.07
N MET A 411 -7.62 20.10 3.01
CA MET A 411 -7.14 20.81 4.20
C MET A 411 -8.24 21.03 5.25
N ARG A 412 -9.50 21.25 4.82
CA ARG A 412 -10.64 21.41 5.74
C ARG A 412 -11.17 20.08 6.27
N ARG A 413 -11.07 19.01 5.49
CA ARG A 413 -11.45 17.65 5.91
C ARG A 413 -10.54 17.14 7.03
N GLY A 414 -9.24 17.38 6.92
CA GLY A 414 -8.28 17.15 8.00
C GLY A 414 -8.04 15.68 8.35
N TRP A 415 -8.30 14.73 7.44
CA TRP A 415 -7.94 13.33 7.69
C TRP A 415 -6.43 13.12 7.62
N SER A 416 -5.94 12.06 8.26
CA SER A 416 -4.53 11.68 8.20
C SER A 416 -4.06 11.62 6.74
N GLY A 417 -3.01 12.35 6.39
CA GLY A 417 -2.44 12.47 5.04
C GLY A 417 -3.18 13.38 4.04
N ASP A 418 -4.31 14.00 4.41
CA ASP A 418 -5.01 14.97 3.55
C ASP A 418 -4.18 16.22 3.26
N THR A 419 -3.45 16.71 4.27
CA THR A 419 -2.54 17.85 4.10
C THR A 419 -1.50 17.57 3.02
N TYR A 420 -0.96 16.35 2.96
CA TYR A 420 -0.01 15.98 1.90
C TYR A 420 -0.66 15.84 0.53
N ALA A 421 -1.85 15.25 0.46
CA ALA A 421 -2.63 15.21 -0.79
C ALA A 421 -2.93 16.64 -1.28
N ALA A 422 -3.24 17.57 -0.38
CA ALA A 422 -3.43 18.98 -0.69
C ALA A 422 -2.13 19.64 -1.19
N ILE A 423 -0.97 19.32 -0.61
CA ILE A 423 0.34 19.77 -1.11
C ILE A 423 0.60 19.25 -2.53
N ARG A 424 0.34 17.96 -2.79
CA ARG A 424 0.46 17.36 -4.13
C ARG A 424 -0.43 18.08 -5.14
N ASP A 425 -1.67 18.38 -4.77
CA ASP A 425 -2.61 19.14 -5.59
C ASP A 425 -2.14 20.58 -5.83
N CYS A 426 -1.59 21.25 -4.81
CA CYS A 426 -1.03 22.58 -4.96
C CYS A 426 0.16 22.56 -5.93
N TYR A 427 1.05 21.58 -5.81
CA TYR A 427 2.19 21.41 -6.70
C TYR A 427 1.75 21.16 -8.14
N GLN A 428 0.78 20.26 -8.36
CA GLN A 428 0.22 20.01 -9.69
C GLN A 428 -0.47 21.25 -10.26
N ALA A 429 -1.21 22.01 -9.43
CA ALA A 429 -1.82 23.27 -9.84
C ALA A 429 -0.77 24.30 -10.26
N ILE A 430 0.35 24.43 -9.53
CA ILE A 430 1.44 25.35 -9.88
C ILE A 430 2.15 24.92 -11.17
N LYS A 431 2.32 23.61 -11.38
CA LYS A 431 2.88 23.08 -12.62
C LYS A 431 2.01 23.40 -13.85
N LEU A 432 0.69 23.40 -13.69
CA LEU A 432 -0.27 23.75 -14.74
C LEU A 432 -0.40 25.26 -14.93
N ASP A 433 -0.40 26.02 -13.84
CA ASP A 433 -0.47 27.48 -13.81
C ASP A 433 0.52 28.05 -12.78
N PRO A 434 1.74 28.45 -13.22
CA PRO A 434 2.73 29.05 -12.35
C PRO A 434 2.28 30.39 -11.73
N GLY A 435 1.25 31.04 -12.26
CA GLY A 435 0.66 32.27 -11.73
C GLY A 435 -0.37 32.04 -10.62
N HIS A 436 -0.72 30.79 -10.32
CA HIS A 436 -1.81 30.48 -9.41
C HIS A 436 -1.49 30.83 -7.94
N VAL A 437 -1.86 32.05 -7.52
CA VAL A 437 -1.55 32.65 -6.21
C VAL A 437 -1.99 31.75 -5.04
N LYS A 438 -3.24 31.27 -5.05
CA LYS A 438 -3.81 30.48 -3.95
C LYS A 438 -3.07 29.17 -3.71
N SER A 439 -2.53 28.55 -4.76
CA SER A 439 -1.82 27.26 -4.66
C SER A 439 -0.44 27.44 -4.00
N HIS A 440 0.27 28.52 -4.31
CA HIS A 440 1.56 28.82 -3.68
C HIS A 440 1.39 29.11 -2.17
N PHE A 441 0.37 29.88 -1.80
CA PHE A 441 0.09 30.14 -0.38
C PHE A 441 -0.33 28.85 0.35
N ARG A 442 -1.23 28.05 -0.24
CA ARG A 442 -1.65 26.76 0.32
C ARG A 442 -0.48 25.78 0.45
N LEU A 443 0.47 25.77 -0.48
CA LEU A 443 1.69 24.95 -0.38
C LEU A 443 2.48 25.28 0.89
N ALA A 444 2.78 26.56 1.13
CA ALA A 444 3.48 27.00 2.34
C ALA A 444 2.70 26.65 3.61
N LYS A 445 1.38 26.87 3.60
CA LYS A 445 0.51 26.51 4.73
C LYS A 445 0.51 25.00 5.00
N GLY A 446 0.34 24.17 3.97
CA GLY A 446 0.32 22.71 4.12
C GLY A 446 1.63 22.15 4.66
N LEU A 447 2.77 22.72 4.26
CA LEU A 447 4.08 22.33 4.82
C LEU A 447 4.17 22.68 6.32
N MET A 448 3.64 23.83 6.72
CA MET A 448 3.55 24.21 8.12
C MET A 448 2.64 23.26 8.91
N ASP A 449 1.49 22.87 8.34
CA ASP A 449 0.56 21.89 8.92
C ASP A 449 1.21 20.49 9.07
N LEU A 450 2.17 20.13 8.20
CA LEU A 450 3.02 18.93 8.34
C LEU A 450 4.23 19.12 9.27
N LYS A 451 4.29 20.21 10.03
CA LYS A 451 5.41 20.59 10.93
C LYS A 451 6.76 20.77 10.21
N ARG A 452 6.78 21.01 8.90
CA ARG A 452 7.99 21.25 8.09
C ARG A 452 8.29 22.76 8.01
N ALA A 453 8.58 23.38 9.15
CA ALA A 453 8.66 24.83 9.29
C ALA A 453 9.75 25.49 8.41
N ARG A 454 10.92 24.86 8.27
CA ARG A 454 12.02 25.37 7.41
C ARG A 454 11.59 25.47 5.95
N GLU A 455 11.01 24.41 5.44
CA GLU A 455 10.55 24.33 4.05
C GLU A 455 9.34 25.24 3.81
N ALA A 456 8.44 25.36 4.80
CA ALA A 456 7.34 26.30 4.75
C ALA A 456 7.84 27.75 4.67
N ASN A 457 8.91 28.08 5.38
CA ASN A 457 9.53 29.41 5.36
C ASN A 457 10.09 29.74 3.97
N GLU A 458 10.83 28.82 3.35
CA GLU A 458 11.37 28.99 1.99
C GLU A 458 10.27 29.20 0.95
N CYS A 459 9.24 28.35 0.98
CA CYS A 459 8.05 28.50 0.13
C CYS A 459 7.35 29.84 0.33
N LEU A 460 7.25 30.32 1.58
CA LEU A 460 6.61 31.60 1.89
C LEU A 460 7.46 32.80 1.41
N LEU A 461 8.78 32.73 1.54
CA LEU A 461 9.68 33.75 1.02
C LEU A 461 9.57 33.84 -0.51
N TYR A 462 9.59 32.70 -1.20
CA TYR A 462 9.36 32.63 -2.64
C TYR A 462 7.99 33.19 -3.04
N PHE A 463 6.93 32.88 -2.28
CA PHE A 463 5.59 33.45 -2.52
C PHE A 463 5.59 34.98 -2.42
N LYS A 464 6.26 35.56 -1.41
CA LYS A 464 6.31 37.01 -1.21
C LYS A 464 7.10 37.71 -2.32
N ASP A 465 8.17 37.09 -2.80
CA ASP A 465 8.96 37.60 -3.93
C ASP A 465 8.17 37.56 -5.24
N LYS A 466 7.48 36.45 -5.51
CA LYS A 466 6.71 36.26 -6.75
C LYS A 466 5.40 37.06 -6.79
N PHE A 467 4.74 37.24 -5.65
CA PHE A 467 3.43 37.89 -5.54
C PHE A 467 3.44 39.05 -4.54
N PRO A 468 4.18 40.15 -4.81
CA PRO A 468 4.35 41.25 -3.86
C PRO A 468 3.03 41.93 -3.48
N LYS A 469 2.05 41.97 -4.42
CA LYS A 469 0.69 42.51 -4.16
C LYS A 469 -0.07 41.74 -3.07
N HIS A 470 0.24 40.46 -2.87
CA HIS A 470 -0.43 39.59 -1.90
C HIS A 470 0.40 39.35 -0.63
N ALA A 471 1.68 39.75 -0.64
CA ALA A 471 2.64 39.55 0.45
C ALA A 471 2.26 40.27 1.76
N SER A 472 1.47 41.34 1.67
CA SER A 472 0.98 42.13 2.80
C SER A 472 -0.38 41.65 3.35
N SER A 473 -0.94 40.58 2.80
CA SER A 473 -2.23 40.06 3.27
C SER A 473 -2.16 39.55 4.71
N HIS A 474 -3.26 39.70 5.46
CA HIS A 474 -3.34 39.26 6.85
C HIS A 474 -3.04 37.75 7.02
N ALA A 475 -3.46 36.93 6.05
CA ALA A 475 -3.20 35.49 6.05
C ALA A 475 -1.70 35.15 5.95
N VAL A 476 -0.94 35.89 5.13
CA VAL A 476 0.52 35.75 5.02
C VAL A 476 1.21 36.17 6.30
N PHE A 477 0.74 37.24 6.94
CA PHE A 477 1.26 37.68 8.23
C PHE A 477 1.08 36.61 9.32
N LEU A 478 -0.10 36.01 9.44
CA LEU A 478 -0.37 34.96 10.42
C LEU A 478 0.51 33.73 10.16
N LEU A 479 0.57 33.24 8.92
CA LEU A 479 1.42 32.10 8.58
C LEU A 479 2.90 32.38 8.87
N GLN A 480 3.39 33.59 8.56
CA GLN A 480 4.76 33.98 8.86
C GLN A 480 5.03 34.00 10.38
N LYS A 481 4.06 34.42 11.19
CA LYS A 481 4.16 34.39 12.65
C LYS A 481 4.26 32.95 13.15
N ASP A 482 3.40 32.06 12.66
CA ASP A 482 3.37 30.65 13.08
C ASP A 482 4.68 29.92 12.72
N ILE A 483 5.19 30.15 11.51
CA ILE A 483 6.50 29.63 11.07
C ILE A 483 7.62 30.12 11.99
N LYS A 484 7.66 31.42 12.31
CA LYS A 484 8.68 31.99 13.21
C LYS A 484 8.62 31.38 14.62
N VAL A 485 7.42 31.10 15.13
CA VAL A 485 7.25 30.42 16.42
C VAL A 485 7.83 29.01 16.33
N ALA A 486 7.48 28.24 15.29
CA ALA A 486 7.97 26.89 15.12
C ALA A 486 9.49 26.80 14.92
N LEU A 487 10.09 27.71 14.15
CA LEU A 487 11.55 27.78 13.97
C LEU A 487 12.27 28.07 15.30
N LYS A 488 11.73 28.97 16.12
CA LYS A 488 12.30 29.25 17.45
C LYS A 488 12.19 28.08 18.42
N THR A 489 11.13 27.28 18.32
CA THR A 489 11.01 26.05 19.09
C THR A 489 12.09 25.05 18.66
N MET A 490 12.31 24.89 17.35
CA MET A 490 13.35 24.02 16.81
C MET A 490 14.76 24.44 17.25
N GLU A 491 15.08 25.75 17.22
CA GLU A 491 16.39 26.28 17.67
C GLU A 491 16.66 26.03 19.17
N ARG A 492 15.62 25.90 19.99
CA ARG A 492 15.77 25.58 21.43
C ARG A 492 16.03 24.08 21.66
N ASP A 493 15.49 23.22 20.79
CA ASP A 493 15.68 21.77 20.85
C ASP A 493 17.02 21.33 20.20
N GLU A 494 17.67 22.19 19.42
CA GLU A 494 19.01 21.97 18.83
C GLU A 494 20.17 22.03 19.85
N GLY A 495 19.89 22.34 21.12
CA GLY A 495 20.87 22.24 22.21
C GLY A 495 21.24 20.80 22.60
N ASP A 496 20.50 19.81 22.13
CA ASP A 496 20.79 18.38 22.25
C ASP A 496 21.17 17.81 20.87
N GLU A 497 22.41 17.34 20.71
CA GLU A 497 23.03 16.94 19.42
C GLU A 497 22.33 15.78 18.67
N ASP A 498 21.25 15.20 19.22
CA ASP A 498 20.49 14.09 18.62
C ASP A 498 19.13 14.51 18.01
N SER A 499 18.77 15.80 18.07
CA SER A 499 17.44 16.31 17.68
C SER A 499 17.29 16.65 16.19
N GLN A 500 18.17 16.16 15.30
CA GLN A 500 18.03 16.45 13.87
C GLN A 500 16.94 15.61 13.21
N ALA A 501 15.96 16.29 12.61
CA ALA A 501 14.91 15.78 11.72
C ALA A 501 15.25 14.47 10.98
N GLY A 502 14.88 13.32 11.59
CA GLY A 502 15.06 11.98 11.04
C GLY A 502 16.53 11.53 10.96
N SER A 503 16.77 10.23 11.12
CA SER A 503 18.12 9.70 10.91
C SER A 503 18.59 10.02 9.47
N PRO A 504 19.91 10.23 9.23
CA PRO A 504 20.43 10.46 7.87
C PRO A 504 19.97 9.40 6.87
N LEU A 505 19.84 8.15 7.34
CA LEU A 505 19.20 7.06 6.61
C LEU A 505 17.78 7.40 6.19
N GLU A 506 16.91 7.76 7.13
CA GLU A 506 15.49 8.01 6.86
C GLU A 506 15.32 9.12 5.83
N ARG A 507 16.16 10.15 5.88
CA ARG A 507 16.21 11.20 4.87
C ARG A 507 16.62 10.65 3.50
N GLN A 508 17.65 9.81 3.44
CA GLN A 508 18.09 9.16 2.21
C GLN A 508 16.99 8.26 1.62
N LEU A 509 16.38 7.40 2.44
CA LEU A 509 15.30 6.50 2.02
C LEU A 509 14.13 7.28 1.45
N ARG A 510 13.69 8.35 2.13
CA ARG A 510 12.61 9.22 1.67
C ARG A 510 12.91 9.93 0.34
N MET A 511 14.16 10.31 0.09
CA MET A 511 14.55 10.91 -1.20
C MET A 511 14.60 9.87 -2.33
N SER A 512 14.92 8.62 -1.99
CA SER A 512 15.02 7.51 -2.93
C SER A 512 13.70 6.77 -3.17
N SER A 513 12.75 6.88 -2.25
CA SER A 513 11.50 6.13 -2.30
C SER A 513 10.52 6.68 -3.33
N LEU A 514 9.64 5.79 -3.78
CA LEU A 514 8.62 6.03 -4.76
C LEU A 514 7.26 6.18 -4.04
N ASP A 515 6.52 7.21 -4.41
CA ASP A 515 5.25 7.60 -3.80
C ASP A 515 4.05 6.92 -4.48
N TYR A 516 2.92 6.90 -3.76
CA TYR A 516 1.70 6.22 -4.20
C TYR A 516 1.00 6.95 -5.36
N SER A 517 0.36 6.18 -6.23
CA SER A 517 -0.55 6.69 -7.28
C SER A 517 -1.90 7.07 -6.67
N SER A 518 -2.49 6.16 -5.90
CA SER A 518 -3.80 6.29 -5.25
C SER A 518 -3.76 5.87 -3.79
N ARG A 519 -4.71 6.39 -3.01
CA ARG A 519 -4.83 6.11 -1.59
C ARG A 519 -6.29 5.91 -1.24
N PHE A 520 -6.57 4.79 -0.59
CA PHE A 520 -7.89 4.38 -0.15
C PHE A 520 -7.97 4.38 1.37
N LEU A 521 -9.17 4.64 1.87
CA LEU A 521 -9.47 4.51 3.29
C LEU A 521 -9.97 3.09 3.53
N GLY A 522 -9.10 2.27 4.07
CA GLY A 522 -9.48 0.97 4.62
C GLY A 522 -9.98 1.19 6.03
N HIS A 523 -11.27 0.95 6.30
CA HIS A 523 -11.77 0.91 7.68
C HIS A 523 -11.32 -0.40 8.36
N CYS A 524 -10.01 -0.59 8.44
CA CYS A 524 -9.38 -1.83 8.85
C CYS A 524 -9.00 -1.73 10.33
N ASN A 525 -9.61 -2.59 11.14
CA ASN A 525 -9.41 -2.71 12.58
C ASN A 525 -7.95 -2.51 13.03
N THR A 526 -7.59 -1.40 13.68
CA THR A 526 -6.21 -1.04 14.05
C THR A 526 -5.56 -1.92 15.13
N THR A 527 -6.21 -3.01 15.54
CA THR A 527 -5.79 -3.86 16.67
C THR A 527 -5.22 -5.22 16.28
N THR A 528 -5.37 -5.65 15.01
CA THR A 528 -4.89 -6.97 14.53
C THR A 528 -3.74 -6.82 13.53
N ASP A 529 -2.80 -7.76 13.57
CA ASP A 529 -1.61 -7.82 12.70
C ASP A 529 -1.88 -8.51 11.35
N ILE A 530 -3.04 -9.16 11.19
CA ILE A 530 -3.47 -9.83 9.96
C ILE A 530 -4.57 -8.98 9.30
N LYS A 531 -4.22 -8.28 8.23
CA LYS A 531 -5.13 -7.47 7.42
C LYS A 531 -4.80 -7.58 5.95
N GLU A 532 -5.67 -8.21 5.17
CA GLU A 532 -5.47 -8.34 3.73
C GLU A 532 -6.27 -7.28 2.97
N ALA A 533 -5.65 -6.74 1.93
CA ALA A 533 -6.32 -5.96 0.89
C ALA A 533 -5.90 -6.55 -0.46
N ASN A 534 -6.85 -6.89 -1.31
CA ASN A 534 -6.59 -7.55 -2.59
C ASN A 534 -7.39 -6.88 -3.71
N PHE A 535 -6.93 -7.06 -4.94
CA PHE A 535 -7.67 -6.66 -6.13
C PHE A 535 -8.86 -7.57 -6.39
N LEU A 536 -9.91 -7.01 -6.98
CA LEU A 536 -11.12 -7.70 -7.40
C LEU A 536 -11.51 -7.33 -8.83
N GLY A 537 -11.83 -8.35 -9.61
CA GLY A 537 -12.16 -8.23 -11.04
C GLY A 537 -10.98 -8.47 -11.97
N PRO A 538 -11.26 -8.72 -13.26
CA PRO A 538 -10.27 -9.17 -14.24
C PRO A 538 -9.17 -8.14 -14.50
N ASP A 539 -9.53 -6.85 -14.46
CA ASP A 539 -8.62 -5.73 -14.72
C ASP A 539 -8.25 -4.99 -13.43
N ALA A 540 -8.29 -5.69 -12.28
CA ALA A 540 -8.03 -5.08 -10.98
C ALA A 540 -8.90 -3.84 -10.67
N GLY A 541 -10.10 -3.75 -11.27
CA GLY A 541 -10.96 -2.56 -11.24
C GLY A 541 -11.52 -2.17 -9.87
N PHE A 542 -11.43 -3.05 -8.88
CA PHE A 542 -11.82 -2.79 -7.50
C PHE A 542 -10.74 -3.29 -6.54
N VAL A 543 -10.66 -2.65 -5.38
CA VAL A 543 -9.89 -3.11 -4.23
C VAL A 543 -10.86 -3.54 -3.13
N ALA A 544 -10.64 -4.74 -2.61
CA ALA A 544 -11.37 -5.32 -1.49
C ALA A 544 -10.49 -5.31 -0.24
N ALA A 545 -11.02 -4.78 0.86
CA ALA A 545 -10.38 -4.83 2.17
C ALA A 545 -11.39 -5.27 3.24
N GLY A 546 -10.99 -6.23 4.08
CA GLY A 546 -11.85 -6.80 5.11
C GLY A 546 -11.85 -6.04 6.43
N ARG A 547 -13.02 -5.99 7.09
CA ARG A 547 -13.25 -5.74 8.51
C ARG A 547 -14.02 -6.94 9.08
N ARG A 548 -13.88 -7.25 10.38
CA ARG A 548 -14.44 -8.44 11.10
C ARG A 548 -15.77 -9.03 10.58
N GLN A 549 -16.70 -8.23 10.05
CA GLN A 549 -17.98 -8.67 9.45
C GLN A 549 -18.34 -7.99 8.11
N TYR A 550 -17.47 -7.14 7.55
CA TYR A 550 -17.77 -6.31 6.38
C TYR A 550 -16.59 -6.28 5.41
N VAL A 551 -16.88 -6.34 4.11
CA VAL A 551 -15.87 -6.11 3.06
C VAL A 551 -16.10 -4.72 2.49
N HIS A 552 -15.08 -3.88 2.52
CA HIS A 552 -15.09 -2.58 1.86
C HIS A 552 -14.56 -2.75 0.43
N LEU A 553 -15.34 -2.26 -0.53
CA LEU A 553 -15.05 -2.34 -1.95
C LEU A 553 -15.00 -0.94 -2.52
N VAL A 554 -13.85 -0.58 -3.08
CA VAL A 554 -13.62 0.74 -3.70
C VAL A 554 -13.09 0.55 -5.11
N PRO A 555 -13.50 1.36 -6.10
CA PRO A 555 -12.88 1.36 -7.41
C PRO A 555 -11.37 1.58 -7.27
N SER A 556 -10.55 0.79 -7.96
CA SER A 556 -9.09 0.98 -7.99
C SER A 556 -8.71 2.28 -8.70
N HIS A 557 -9.53 2.69 -9.66
CA HIS A 557 -9.38 3.90 -10.45
C HIS A 557 -10.70 4.68 -10.43
N GLY A 558 -10.76 5.79 -9.67
CA GLY A 558 -11.97 6.62 -9.56
C GLY A 558 -11.90 7.66 -8.45
#